data_AF-A0A5D3E778-F1
#
_entry.id   AF-A0A5D3E778-F1
#
_cell.length_a   1.000
_cell.length_b   1.000
_cell.length_c   1.000
_cell.angle_alpha   90.00
_cell.angle_beta   90.00
_cell.angle_gamma   90.00
#
_symmetry.space_group_name_H-M   'P 1'
#
loop_
_entity.id
_entity.type
_entity.pdbx_description
1 polymer ?
#
loop_
_entity_poly.entity_id
_entity_poly.type
_entity_poly.pdbx_seq_one_letter_code
_entity_poly.pdbx_strand_id
1 'polypeptide(L)'
;HEKTILALDPGYRTGCKVAILDKHGFYQENDVFFLVEGMHHEKQLETARKKVLHYIKKYGIDLVVIGNGTASRETESFIAKLIREENVAIKYLIANEAGASVYSASKLAAEEFPDLDVTVRGAISIGRRIQDPLAELVKIDPKSIGVG
;
A
#
# COMPACT_ATOMS: atom_id res chain seq x y z
N HIS A 1 -0.28 8.62 17.18
CA HIS A 1 -1.71 8.81 16.88
C HIS A 1 -2.15 7.73 15.92
N GLU A 2 -3.33 7.16 16.14
CA GLU A 2 -3.97 6.21 15.23
C GLU A 2 -4.19 6.88 13.86
N LYS A 3 -3.91 6.17 12.76
CA LYS A 3 -3.89 6.72 11.40
C LYS A 3 -4.65 5.79 10.46
N THR A 4 -5.62 6.31 9.71
CA THR A 4 -6.24 5.57 8.60
C THR A 4 -5.29 5.60 7.41
N ILE A 5 -5.00 4.42 6.83
CA ILE A 5 -3.92 4.25 5.85
C ILE A 5 -4.46 3.80 4.50
N LEU A 6 -3.95 4.42 3.43
CA LEU A 6 -3.97 3.89 2.07
C LEU A 6 -2.59 3.27 1.80
N ALA A 7 -2.49 1.95 1.87
CA ALA A 7 -1.26 1.21 1.66
C ALA A 7 -1.13 0.83 0.19
N LEU A 8 0.05 1.10 -0.38
CA LEU A 8 0.42 0.88 -1.76
C LEU A 8 1.60 -0.07 -1.80
N ASP A 9 1.40 -1.24 -2.40
CA ASP A 9 2.43 -2.20 -2.78
C ASP A 9 2.78 -1.97 -4.27
N PRO A 10 3.87 -1.24 -4.58
CA PRO A 10 4.14 -0.79 -5.93
C PRO A 10 4.38 -1.93 -6.92
N GLY A 11 4.00 -1.69 -8.18
CA GLY A 11 4.20 -2.66 -9.24
C GLY A 11 4.09 -2.04 -10.62
N TYR A 12 4.89 -2.59 -11.54
CA TYR A 12 4.86 -2.27 -12.96
C TYR A 12 3.66 -2.95 -13.64
N ARG A 13 3.89 -4.04 -14.37
CA ARG A 13 2.91 -4.69 -15.27
C ARG A 13 1.58 -5.09 -14.61
N THR A 14 1.60 -5.53 -13.35
CA THR A 14 0.39 -5.98 -12.63
C THR A 14 -0.28 -4.86 -11.83
N GLY A 15 0.19 -3.62 -11.99
CA GLY A 15 -0.25 -2.47 -11.21
C GLY A 15 0.27 -2.47 -9.77
N CYS A 16 0.03 -1.37 -9.08
CA CYS A 16 0.22 -1.20 -7.66
C CYS A 16 -0.99 -1.76 -6.91
N LYS A 17 -0.74 -2.65 -5.95
CA LYS A 17 -1.80 -3.24 -5.13
C LYS A 17 -2.11 -2.32 -3.97
N VAL A 18 -3.39 -2.22 -3.65
CA VAL A 18 -3.90 -1.21 -2.72
C VAL A 18 -4.65 -1.90 -1.60
N ALA A 19 -4.42 -1.47 -0.37
CA ALA A 19 -5.24 -1.84 0.78
C ALA A 19 -5.59 -0.59 1.59
N ILE A 20 -6.85 -0.47 2.01
CA ILE A 20 -7.28 0.53 2.97
C ILE A 20 -7.36 -0.10 4.35
N LEU A 21 -6.70 0.52 5.32
CA LEU A 21 -6.71 0.13 6.73
C LEU A 21 -7.34 1.25 7.54
N ASP A 22 -8.24 0.89 8.45
CA ASP A 22 -8.73 1.86 9.43
C ASP A 22 -7.65 2.23 10.46
N LYS A 23 -7.99 3.15 11.35
CA LYS A 23 -7.08 3.65 12.38
C LYS A 23 -6.56 2.59 13.36
N HIS A 24 -7.22 1.43 13.43
CA HIS A 24 -6.83 0.29 14.28
C HIS A 24 -6.12 -0.82 13.48
N GLY A 25 -5.90 -0.63 12.18
CA GLY A 25 -5.24 -1.59 11.31
C GLY A 25 -6.14 -2.71 10.79
N PHE A 26 -7.46 -2.54 10.89
CA PHE A 26 -8.41 -3.45 10.26
C PHE A 26 -8.57 -3.12 8.78
N TYR A 27 -8.47 -4.16 7.96
CA TYR A 27 -8.71 -4.09 6.52
C TYR A 27 -10.14 -3.65 6.20
N GLN A 28 -10.28 -2.73 5.24
CA GLN A 28 -11.56 -2.17 4.82
C GLN A 28 -11.90 -2.50 3.36
N GLU A 29 -10.96 -2.28 2.44
CA GLU A 29 -11.16 -2.48 1.00
C GLU A 29 -9.79 -2.62 0.31
N ASN A 30 -9.75 -3.28 -0.86
CA ASN A 30 -8.58 -3.32 -1.74
C ASN A 30 -8.94 -2.91 -3.17
N ASP A 31 -7.91 -2.53 -3.92
CA ASP A 31 -8.02 -2.19 -5.34
C ASP A 31 -6.65 -2.42 -6.04
N VAL A 32 -6.59 -2.15 -7.33
CA VAL A 32 -5.35 -2.12 -8.12
C VAL A 32 -5.28 -0.80 -8.87
N PHE A 33 -4.19 -0.07 -8.68
CA PHE A 33 -3.91 1.18 -9.39
C PHE A 33 -2.80 1.00 -10.40
N PHE A 34 -2.96 1.63 -11.55
CA PHE A 34 -1.94 1.67 -12.59
C PHE A 34 -1.30 3.05 -12.58
N LEU A 35 -0.13 3.17 -11.95
CA LEU A 35 0.47 4.46 -11.55
C LEU A 35 1.71 4.87 -12.35
N VAL A 36 2.33 3.93 -13.07
CA VAL A 36 3.59 4.15 -13.80
C VAL A 36 3.35 4.88 -15.14
N GLU A 37 3.71 6.16 -15.20
CA GLU A 37 3.70 6.95 -16.44
C GLU A 37 4.63 6.32 -17.50
N GLY A 38 4.22 6.38 -18.78
CA GLY A 38 4.95 5.77 -19.91
C GLY A 38 4.77 4.25 -20.05
N MET A 39 4.37 3.54 -18.99
CA MET A 39 4.01 2.12 -19.03
C MET A 39 2.50 1.89 -19.09
N HIS A 40 1.73 2.61 -18.28
CA HIS A 40 0.28 2.49 -18.24
C HIS A 40 -0.40 3.53 -19.11
N HIS A 41 -1.56 3.17 -19.66
CA HIS A 41 -2.33 4.05 -20.54
C HIS A 41 -2.86 5.27 -19.78
N GLU A 42 -2.98 6.42 -20.46
CA GLU A 42 -3.48 7.68 -19.87
C GLU A 42 -4.82 7.50 -19.14
N LYS A 43 -5.75 6.75 -19.74
CA LYS A 43 -7.05 6.44 -19.11
C LYS A 43 -6.90 5.69 -17.78
N GLN A 44 -5.91 4.79 -17.67
CA GLN A 44 -5.65 4.05 -16.44
C GLN A 44 -5.07 4.99 -15.36
N LEU A 45 -4.15 5.87 -15.75
CA LEU A 45 -3.57 6.89 -14.87
C LEU A 45 -4.67 7.84 -14.36
N GLU A 46 -5.53 8.35 -15.25
CA GLU A 46 -6.66 9.21 -14.88
C GLU A 46 -7.64 8.51 -13.93
N THR A 47 -7.94 7.23 -14.21
CA THR A 47 -8.78 6.40 -13.33
C THR A 47 -8.15 6.24 -11.96
N ALA A 48 -6.83 6.01 -11.89
CA ALA A 48 -6.12 5.90 -10.63
C ALA A 48 -6.15 7.21 -9.84
N ARG A 49 -5.98 8.38 -10.49
CA ARG A 49 -6.14 9.69 -9.83
C ARG A 49 -7.51 9.82 -9.16
N LYS A 50 -8.58 9.54 -9.92
CA LYS A 50 -9.95 9.60 -9.43
C LYS A 50 -10.18 8.65 -8.25
N LYS A 51 -9.66 7.43 -8.33
CA LYS A 51 -9.75 6.42 -7.26
C LYS A 51 -9.02 6.85 -6.00
N VAL A 52 -7.79 7.36 -6.10
CA VAL A 52 -7.02 7.84 -4.93
C VAL A 52 -7.79 8.95 -4.22
N LEU A 53 -8.27 9.97 -4.96
CA LEU A 53 -9.07 11.06 -4.38
C LEU A 53 -10.37 10.56 -3.76
N HIS A 54 -11.06 9.64 -4.45
CA HIS A 54 -12.27 9.00 -3.93
C HIS A 54 -12.01 8.30 -2.60
N TYR A 55 -10.96 7.49 -2.50
CA TYR A 55 -10.65 6.74 -1.29
C TYR A 55 -10.17 7.62 -0.15
N ILE A 56 -9.36 8.65 -0.43
CA ILE A 56 -8.98 9.66 0.57
C ILE A 56 -10.22 10.25 1.22
N LYS A 57 -11.22 10.65 0.41
CA LYS A 57 -12.46 11.23 0.92
C LYS A 57 -13.37 10.19 1.59
N LYS A 58 -13.56 9.02 0.98
CA LYS A 58 -14.49 7.98 1.46
C LYS A 58 -14.08 7.45 2.83
N TYR A 59 -12.78 7.23 3.03
CA TYR A 59 -12.26 6.60 4.24
C TYR A 59 -11.63 7.58 5.23
N GLY A 60 -11.48 8.86 4.85
CA GLY A 60 -10.76 9.83 5.67
C GLY A 60 -9.31 9.42 5.87
N ILE A 61 -8.62 9.10 4.77
CA ILE A 61 -7.22 8.62 4.83
C ILE A 61 -6.34 9.75 5.38
N ASP A 62 -5.57 9.44 6.44
CA ASP A 62 -4.59 10.35 7.02
C ASP A 62 -3.24 10.31 6.30
N LEU A 63 -2.89 9.14 5.76
CA LEU A 63 -1.55 8.83 5.29
C LEU A 63 -1.57 7.81 4.15
N VAL A 64 -0.83 8.11 3.08
CA VAL A 64 -0.50 7.13 2.03
C VAL A 64 0.83 6.47 2.37
N VAL A 65 0.86 5.15 2.43
CA VAL A 65 2.07 4.37 2.72
C VAL A 65 2.48 3.65 1.45
N ILE A 66 3.73 3.82 1.02
CA ILE A 66 4.25 3.27 -0.22
C ILE A 66 5.38 2.30 0.10
N GLY A 67 5.27 1.03 -0.32
CA GLY A 67 6.36 0.06 -0.23
C GLY A 67 7.59 0.54 -1.00
N ASN A 68 8.79 0.25 -0.47
CA ASN A 68 10.06 0.69 -1.07
C ASN A 68 10.59 -0.25 -2.16
N GLY A 69 9.75 -1.11 -2.72
CA GLY A 69 10.11 -2.09 -3.72
C GLY A 69 10.10 -1.59 -5.16
N THR A 70 9.75 -2.52 -6.05
CA THR A 70 9.74 -2.33 -7.49
C THR A 70 8.69 -1.29 -7.89
N ALA A 71 9.04 -0.31 -8.72
CA ALA A 71 8.17 0.81 -9.12
C ALA A 71 7.77 1.78 -8.00
N SER A 72 8.47 1.75 -6.85
CA SER A 72 8.19 2.64 -5.71
C SER A 72 8.42 4.11 -6.03
N ARG A 73 9.46 4.44 -6.79
CA ARG A 73 9.78 5.83 -7.19
C ARG A 73 8.72 6.42 -8.12
N GLU A 74 8.24 5.63 -9.07
CA GLU A 74 7.19 6.02 -10.00
C GLU A 74 5.85 6.19 -9.28
N THR A 75 5.56 5.28 -8.34
CA THR A 75 4.38 5.37 -7.47
C THR A 75 4.44 6.62 -6.59
N GLU A 76 5.59 6.89 -5.97
CA GLU A 76 5.84 8.11 -5.19
C GLU A 76 5.63 9.36 -6.04
N SER A 77 6.24 9.41 -7.23
CA SER A 77 6.14 10.56 -8.13
C SER A 77 4.68 10.85 -8.52
N PHE A 78 3.92 9.80 -8.83
CA PHE A 78 2.50 9.91 -9.13
C PHE A 78 1.71 10.49 -7.95
N ILE A 79 1.90 9.93 -6.74
CA ILE A 79 1.18 10.37 -5.54
C ILE A 79 1.56 11.80 -5.15
N ALA A 80 2.85 12.14 -5.16
CA ALA A 80 3.33 13.49 -4.85
C ALA A 80 2.79 14.53 -5.84
N LYS A 81 2.77 14.20 -7.14
CA LYS A 81 2.20 15.04 -8.18
C LYS A 81 0.70 15.26 -7.96
N LEU A 82 -0.05 14.18 -7.69
CA LEU A 82 -1.48 14.23 -7.40
C LEU A 82 -1.78 15.13 -6.18
N ILE A 83 -1.07 14.92 -5.07
CA ILE A 83 -1.26 15.71 -3.84
C ILE A 83 -1.08 17.21 -4.11
N ARG A 84 -0.03 17.57 -4.87
CA ARG A 84 0.27 18.95 -5.24
C ARG A 84 -0.78 19.55 -6.17
N GLU A 85 -1.17 18.83 -7.21
CA GLU A 85 -2.10 19.34 -8.23
C GLU A 85 -3.53 19.49 -7.71
N GLU A 86 -3.98 18.57 -6.86
CA GLU A 86 -5.33 18.55 -6.30
C GLU A 86 -5.41 19.29 -4.96
N ASN A 87 -4.28 19.83 -4.47
CA ASN A 87 -4.14 20.54 -3.19
C ASN A 87 -4.77 19.78 -2.01
N VAL A 88 -4.54 18.47 -1.96
CA VAL A 88 -5.10 17.59 -0.91
C VAL A 88 -4.20 17.64 0.32
N ALA A 89 -4.79 17.88 1.49
CA ALA A 89 -4.07 17.96 2.76
C ALA A 89 -3.72 16.56 3.33
N ILE A 90 -3.04 15.73 2.54
CA ILE A 90 -2.59 14.39 2.94
C ILE A 90 -1.08 14.26 2.79
N LYS A 91 -0.46 13.41 3.61
CA LYS A 91 0.96 13.10 3.54
C LYS A 91 1.16 11.70 2.96
N TYR A 92 2.35 11.45 2.42
CA TYR A 92 2.79 10.11 2.09
C TYR A 92 4.09 9.78 2.81
N LEU A 93 4.40 8.49 2.94
CA LEU A 93 5.71 8.02 3.37
C LEU A 93 6.11 6.76 2.62
N ILE A 94 7.42 6.48 2.63
CA ILE A 94 7.99 5.26 2.10
C ILE A 94 8.25 4.28 3.25
N ALA A 95 7.77 3.05 3.11
CA ALA A 95 7.89 1.99 4.10
C ALA A 95 8.77 0.85 3.57
N ASN A 96 9.54 0.23 4.48
CA ASN A 96 10.25 -0.99 4.15
C ASN A 96 9.24 -2.12 3.91
N GLU A 97 9.29 -2.77 2.75
CA GLU A 97 8.43 -3.92 2.40
C GLU A 97 9.13 -5.28 2.56
N ALA A 98 10.39 -5.32 3.01
CA ALA A 98 11.13 -6.56 3.18
C ALA A 98 10.35 -7.56 4.04
N GLY A 99 10.19 -8.79 3.54
CA GLY A 99 9.39 -9.83 4.19
C GLY A 99 7.87 -9.70 4.03
N ALA A 100 7.34 -8.65 3.38
CA ALA A 100 5.90 -8.54 3.10
C ALA A 100 5.44 -9.65 2.16
N SER A 101 6.26 -9.99 1.16
CA SER A 101 6.03 -11.13 0.27
C SER A 101 6.02 -12.47 1.03
N VAL A 102 6.96 -12.65 1.97
CA VAL A 102 7.04 -13.86 2.82
C VAL A 102 5.82 -13.98 3.73
N TYR A 103 5.43 -12.89 4.41
CA TYR A 103 4.20 -12.86 5.19
C TYR A 103 2.99 -13.19 4.31
N SER A 104 2.85 -12.53 3.16
CA SER A 104 1.66 -12.66 2.32
C SER A 104 1.38 -14.10 1.83
N ALA A 105 2.46 -14.86 1.60
CA ALA A 105 2.43 -16.26 1.19
C ALA A 105 2.42 -17.26 2.36
N SER A 106 2.45 -16.77 3.61
CA SER A 106 2.47 -17.60 4.81
C SER A 106 1.10 -18.19 5.13
N LYS A 107 1.09 -19.29 5.90
CA LYS A 107 -0.16 -19.85 6.46
C LYS A 107 -0.88 -18.84 7.37
N LEU A 108 -0.13 -18.08 8.16
CA LEU A 108 -0.68 -17.08 9.06
C LEU A 108 -1.49 -16.02 8.29
N ALA A 109 -0.93 -15.49 7.19
CA ALA A 109 -1.66 -14.50 6.38
C ALA A 109 -2.88 -15.11 5.67
N ALA A 110 -2.81 -16.39 5.29
CA ALA A 110 -3.96 -17.11 4.74
C ALA A 110 -5.05 -17.37 5.80
N GLU A 111 -4.69 -17.54 7.07
CA GLU A 111 -5.63 -17.65 8.19
C GLU A 111 -6.24 -16.28 8.56
N GLU A 112 -5.45 -15.20 8.55
CA GLU A 112 -5.93 -13.84 8.80
C GLU A 112 -6.84 -13.32 7.67
N PHE A 113 -6.55 -13.69 6.42
CA PHE A 113 -7.24 -13.18 5.23
C PHE A 113 -7.50 -14.28 4.18
N PRO A 114 -8.36 -15.26 4.48
CA PRO A 114 -8.56 -16.44 3.63
C PRO A 114 -9.06 -16.09 2.22
N ASP A 115 -9.90 -15.07 2.12
CA ASP A 115 -10.55 -14.69 0.86
C ASP A 115 -9.77 -13.65 0.03
N LEU A 116 -8.65 -13.14 0.54
CA LEU A 116 -7.83 -12.15 -0.16
C LEU A 116 -6.69 -12.79 -0.94
N ASP A 117 -6.40 -12.24 -2.12
CA ASP A 117 -5.22 -12.63 -2.90
C ASP A 117 -3.92 -12.32 -2.16
N VAL A 118 -2.88 -13.12 -2.45
CA VAL A 118 -1.54 -12.99 -1.87
C VAL A 118 -1.01 -11.56 -1.98
N THR A 119 -1.24 -10.87 -3.10
CA THR A 119 -0.69 -9.52 -3.31
C THR A 119 -1.39 -8.46 -2.44
N VAL A 120 -2.68 -8.64 -2.15
CA VAL A 120 -3.43 -7.75 -1.24
C VAL A 120 -2.93 -7.90 0.19
N ARG A 121 -2.64 -9.12 0.63
CA ARG A 121 -2.05 -9.40 1.95
C ARG A 121 -0.69 -8.69 2.13
N GLY A 122 0.10 -8.63 1.06
CA GLY A 122 1.35 -7.86 1.04
C GLY A 122 1.12 -6.36 1.31
N ALA A 123 0.18 -5.74 0.61
CA ALA A 123 -0.19 -4.33 0.80
C ALA A 123 -0.72 -4.06 2.23
N ILE A 124 -1.51 -4.97 2.80
CA ILE A 124 -1.97 -4.88 4.19
C ILE A 124 -0.77 -4.84 5.15
N SER A 125 0.20 -5.75 4.97
CA SER A 125 1.40 -5.79 5.83
C SER A 125 2.20 -4.50 5.75
N ILE A 126 2.41 -3.96 4.55
CA ILE A 126 3.10 -2.67 4.34
C ILE A 126 2.41 -1.55 5.13
N GLY A 127 1.08 -1.47 5.09
CA GLY A 127 0.32 -0.47 5.85
C GLY A 127 0.43 -0.64 7.36
N ARG A 128 0.26 -1.88 7.85
CA ARG A 128 0.29 -2.19 9.30
C ARG A 128 1.63 -1.90 9.95
N ARG A 129 2.74 -2.06 9.22
CA ARG A 129 4.10 -1.71 9.70
C ARG A 129 4.23 -0.27 10.20
N ILE A 130 3.39 0.65 9.72
CA ILE A 130 3.42 2.05 10.12
C ILE A 130 2.59 2.30 11.36
N GLN A 131 1.51 1.53 11.56
CA GLN A 131 0.65 1.65 12.73
C GLN A 131 1.27 0.97 13.94
N ASP A 132 1.81 -0.23 13.76
CA ASP A 132 2.54 -0.99 14.79
C ASP A 132 3.66 -1.82 14.14
N PRO A 133 4.88 -1.25 14.01
CA PRO A 133 6.00 -1.95 13.38
C PRO A 133 6.35 -3.27 14.07
N LEU A 134 6.30 -3.31 15.41
CA LEU A 134 6.73 -4.50 16.16
C LEU A 134 5.73 -5.63 15.99
N ALA A 135 4.43 -5.36 16.13
CA ALA A 135 3.38 -6.36 15.97
C ALA A 135 3.35 -6.96 14.56
N GLU A 136 3.76 -6.21 13.54
CA GLU A 136 3.79 -6.70 12.17
C GLU A 136 5.10 -7.44 11.85
N LEU A 137 6.26 -6.98 12.36
CA LEU A 137 7.54 -7.64 12.12
C LEU A 137 7.63 -9.05 12.74
N VAL A 138 7.00 -9.29 13.90
CA VAL A 138 6.99 -10.61 14.55
C VAL A 138 6.22 -11.69 13.77
N LYS A 139 5.41 -11.28 12.77
CA LYS A 139 4.68 -12.21 11.88
C LYS A 139 5.55 -12.78 10.77
N ILE A 140 6.75 -12.25 10.60
CA ILE A 140 7.69 -12.62 9.54
C ILE A 140 8.78 -13.48 10.16
N ASP A 141 9.19 -14.55 9.48
CA ASP A 141 10.36 -15.32 9.89
C ASP A 141 11.56 -14.37 9.99
N PRO A 142 12.28 -14.30 11.14
CA PRO A 142 13.42 -13.41 11.31
C PRO A 142 14.48 -13.53 10.21
N LYS A 143 14.67 -14.72 9.62
CA LYS A 143 15.60 -14.94 8.51
C LYS A 143 15.19 -14.25 7.21
N SER A 144 13.92 -13.89 7.10
CA SER A 144 13.33 -13.23 5.93
C SER A 144 13.26 -11.70 6.07
N ILE A 145 13.57 -11.17 7.25
CA ILE A 145 13.73 -9.73 7.45
C ILE A 145 15.11 -9.37 6.94
N GLY A 146 15.20 -8.95 5.67
CA GLY A 146 16.46 -8.56 5.04
C GLY A 146 17.09 -7.37 5.77
N VAL A 147 18.08 -7.64 6.62
CA VAL A 147 18.86 -6.63 7.37
C VAL A 147 20.31 -6.51 6.90
N GLY A 148 20.68 -7.25 5.84
CA GLY A 148 22.04 -7.31 5.30
C GLY A 148 22.76 -8.59 5.65
#